data_AF-A0A947FWF0-F1
#
_entry.id   AF-A0A947FWF0-F1
#
_cell.length_a   1.000
_cell.length_b   1.000
_cell.length_c   1.000
_cell.angle_alpha   90.00
_cell.angle_beta   90.00
_cell.angle_gamma   90.00
#
_symmetry.space_group_name_H-M   'P 1'
#
loop_
_entity.id
_entity.type
_entity.pdbx_description
1 polymer ?
#
loop_
_entity_poly.entity_id
_entity_poly.type
_entity_poly.pdbx_seq_one_letter_code
_entity_poly.pdbx_strand_id
1 'polypeptide(L)'
;MIKFDEEVEENKESDGVQDHSVQSLGAHLSQTFQEYKDARKETENEWLRDLRQYNGQYEADVLARLNDAGARSKVFVGLTRTKVMAAYSRIIDLLFQHGDQFFNVEATPVPDLDPMAVIQMKQLATQQIVDASQMDPNMNQDLIMERMAELEEDLKDKY
;
A
#
# COMPACT_ATOMS: atom_id res chain seq x y z
N MET A 1 32.12 15.30 41.54
CA MET A 1 32.82 14.38 40.62
C MET A 1 32.27 12.99 40.93
N ILE A 2 31.28 12.55 40.16
CA ILE A 2 30.56 11.28 40.39
C ILE A 2 31.38 10.17 39.73
N LYS A 3 31.69 9.11 40.47
CA LYS A 3 32.40 7.93 39.96
C LYS A 3 31.45 7.15 39.06
N PHE A 4 31.87 6.89 37.83
CA PHE A 4 31.13 6.16 36.78
C PHE A 4 31.59 4.70 36.62
N ASP A 5 32.23 4.12 37.65
CA ASP A 5 32.66 2.73 37.60
C ASP A 5 31.63 1.86 38.32
N GLU A 6 30.49 1.66 37.67
CA GLU A 6 29.63 0.50 37.93
C GLU A 6 29.79 -0.40 36.70
N GLU A 7 30.60 -1.45 36.84
CA GLU A 7 30.75 -2.46 35.80
C GLU A 7 29.38 -3.13 35.61
N VAL A 8 28.74 -2.82 34.50
CA VAL A 8 27.56 -3.57 34.04
C VAL A 8 28.06 -4.96 33.68
N GLU A 9 27.75 -5.95 34.51
CA GLU A 9 27.95 -7.36 34.17
C GLU A 9 27.17 -7.66 32.87
N GLU A 10 27.89 -7.79 31.76
CA GLU A 10 27.37 -8.41 30.55
C GLU A 10 27.10 -9.88 30.88
N ASN A 11 25.84 -10.20 31.20
CA ASN A 11 25.35 -11.58 31.12
C ASN A 11 25.37 -12.02 29.65
N LYS A 12 26.53 -12.46 29.18
CA LYS A 12 26.75 -13.14 27.90
C LYS A 12 26.55 -14.64 28.07
N GLU A 13 25.32 -15.03 28.40
CA GLU A 13 24.82 -16.33 27.97
C GLU A 13 23.84 -16.04 26.83
N SER A 14 24.39 -15.91 25.62
CA SER A 14 23.55 -16.05 24.43
C SER A 14 23.10 -17.51 24.41
N ASP A 15 21.83 -17.72 24.70
CA ASP A 15 21.18 -19.01 24.52
C ASP A 15 21.44 -19.41 23.07
N GLY A 16 22.28 -20.42 22.80
CA GLY A 16 22.85 -20.66 21.46
C GLY A 16 21.81 -20.83 20.35
N VAL A 17 20.56 -21.10 20.73
CA VAL A 17 19.38 -21.10 19.87
C VAL A 17 19.08 -19.71 19.27
N GLN A 18 19.21 -18.64 20.04
CA GLN A 18 19.04 -17.26 19.57
C GLN A 18 20.11 -16.89 18.55
N ASP A 19 21.38 -17.22 18.81
CA ASP A 19 22.47 -16.96 17.86
C ASP A 19 22.27 -17.69 16.53
N HIS A 20 21.82 -18.96 16.55
CA HIS A 20 21.50 -19.70 15.33
C HIS A 20 20.31 -19.10 14.57
N SER A 21 19.25 -18.66 15.26
CA SER A 21 18.10 -18.03 14.63
C SER A 21 18.47 -16.71 13.94
N VAL A 22 19.27 -15.86 14.60
CA VAL A 22 19.73 -14.58 14.05
C VAL A 22 20.66 -14.81 12.86
N GLN A 23 21.55 -15.81 12.94
CA GLN A 23 22.40 -16.20 11.80
C GLN A 23 21.58 -16.70 10.61
N SER A 24 20.54 -17.51 10.84
CA SER A 24 19.67 -18.01 9.76
C SER A 24 18.88 -16.88 9.08
N LEU A 25 18.39 -15.91 9.85
CA LEU A 25 17.71 -14.72 9.33
C LEU A 25 18.68 -13.85 8.52
N GLY A 26 19.90 -13.64 9.01
CA GLY A 26 20.93 -12.90 8.30
C GLY A 26 21.30 -13.54 6.96
N ALA A 27 21.46 -14.86 6.94
CA ALA A 27 21.71 -15.61 5.69
C ALA A 27 20.55 -15.47 4.70
N HIS A 28 19.31 -15.60 5.18
CA HIS A 28 18.12 -15.42 4.34
C HIS A 28 18.04 -14.02 3.76
N LEU A 29 18.16 -12.98 4.58
CA LEU A 29 18.15 -11.58 4.12
C LEU A 29 19.28 -11.30 3.13
N SER A 30 20.48 -11.84 3.35
CA SER A 30 21.60 -11.65 2.43
C SER A 30 21.34 -12.33 1.08
N GLN A 31 20.75 -13.53 1.09
CA GLN A 31 20.38 -14.23 -0.15
C GLN A 31 19.30 -13.46 -0.91
N THR A 32 18.23 -13.05 -0.21
CA THR A 32 17.13 -12.28 -0.78
C THR A 32 17.62 -10.93 -1.33
N PHE A 33 18.50 -10.23 -0.62
CA PHE A 33 19.12 -9.01 -1.11
C PHE A 33 19.92 -9.26 -2.39
N GLN A 34 20.73 -10.32 -2.43
CA GLN A 34 21.56 -10.63 -3.60
C GLN A 34 20.69 -10.96 -4.82
N GLU A 35 19.61 -11.72 -4.62
CA GLU A 35 18.63 -12.03 -5.67
C GLU A 35 17.98 -10.76 -6.22
N TYR A 36 17.45 -9.88 -5.36
CA TYR A 36 16.83 -8.63 -5.80
C TYR A 36 17.83 -7.66 -6.44
N LYS A 37 19.05 -7.60 -5.93
CA LYS A 37 20.12 -6.78 -6.49
C LYS A 37 20.47 -7.25 -7.91
N ASP A 38 20.61 -8.56 -8.11
CA ASP A 38 20.95 -9.12 -9.41
C ASP A 38 19.79 -8.94 -10.39
N ALA A 39 18.54 -9.12 -9.96
CA ALA A 39 17.36 -8.86 -10.76
C ALA A 39 17.24 -7.38 -11.18
N ARG A 40 17.57 -6.43 -10.30
CA ARG A 40 17.50 -4.98 -10.58
C ARG A 40 18.61 -4.49 -11.50
N LYS A 41 19.71 -5.23 -11.62
CA LYS A 41 20.92 -4.80 -12.34
C LYS A 41 20.64 -4.43 -13.81
N GLU A 42 19.79 -5.19 -14.49
CA GLU A 42 19.41 -4.89 -15.88
C GLU A 42 18.70 -3.54 -15.98
N THR A 43 17.67 -3.34 -15.16
CA THR A 43 16.91 -2.08 -15.10
C THR A 43 17.79 -0.89 -14.68
N GLU A 44 18.73 -1.08 -13.76
CA GLU A 44 19.70 -0.03 -13.38
C GLU A 44 20.58 0.40 -14.56
N ASN A 45 21.01 -0.54 -15.41
CA ASN A 45 21.77 -0.19 -16.61
C ASN A 45 20.94 0.62 -17.61
N GLU A 46 19.65 0.29 -17.77
CA GLU A 46 18.72 1.07 -18.58
C GLU A 46 18.54 2.49 -18.01
N TRP A 47 18.34 2.61 -16.70
CA TRP A 47 18.23 3.93 -16.04
C TRP A 47 19.50 4.76 -16.18
N LEU A 48 20.69 4.16 -16.08
CA LEU A 48 21.96 4.87 -16.30
C LEU A 48 22.07 5.39 -17.74
N ARG A 49 21.64 4.60 -18.72
CA ARG A 49 21.59 5.01 -20.13
C ARG A 49 20.61 6.15 -20.34
N ASP A 50 19.43 6.08 -19.73
CA ASP A 50 18.43 7.14 -19.83
C ASP A 50 18.87 8.43 -19.12
N LEU A 51 19.54 8.31 -17.98
CA LEU A 51 20.13 9.44 -17.26
C LEU A 51 21.21 10.13 -18.08
N ARG A 52 22.07 9.38 -18.78
CA ARG A 52 23.05 9.95 -19.72
C ARG A 52 22.36 10.73 -20.84
N GLN A 53 21.34 10.15 -21.46
CA GLN A 53 20.55 10.83 -22.49
C GLN A 53 19.88 12.11 -21.97
N TYR A 54 19.32 12.06 -20.76
CA TYR A 54 18.72 13.23 -20.10
C TYR A 54 19.76 14.34 -19.83
N ASN A 55 20.99 13.96 -19.49
CA ASN A 55 22.12 14.87 -19.30
C ASN A 55 22.80 15.31 -20.61
N GLY A 56 22.33 14.84 -21.76
CA GLY A 56 22.91 15.19 -23.06
C GLY A 56 24.27 14.52 -23.34
N GLN A 57 24.52 13.37 -22.71
CA GLN A 57 25.76 12.60 -22.85
C GLN A 57 25.53 11.40 -23.77
N TYR A 58 26.42 11.23 -24.75
CA TYR A 58 26.45 10.03 -25.58
C TYR A 58 27.09 8.87 -24.83
N GLU A 59 26.64 7.66 -25.14
CA GLU A 59 27.31 6.43 -24.71
C GLU A 59 28.72 6.32 -25.29
N ALA A 60 29.60 5.60 -24.59
CA ALA A 60 31.02 5.50 -24.96
C ALA A 60 31.21 4.86 -26.35
N ASP A 61 30.39 3.89 -26.70
CA ASP A 61 30.37 3.23 -28.01
C ASP A 61 29.90 4.17 -29.13
N VAL A 62 28.88 4.98 -28.87
CA VAL A 62 28.39 6.01 -29.80
C VAL A 62 29.45 7.09 -30.00
N LEU A 63 30.11 7.54 -28.93
CA LEU A 63 31.22 8.50 -29.01
C LEU A 63 32.39 7.97 -29.82
N ALA A 64 32.79 6.72 -29.63
CA ALA A 64 33.86 6.10 -30.41
C ALA A 64 33.52 6.12 -31.90
N ARG A 65 32.31 5.68 -32.28
CA ARG A 65 31.83 5.73 -33.68
C ARG A 65 31.78 7.16 -34.23
N LEU A 66 31.40 8.14 -33.41
CA LEU A 66 31.33 9.54 -33.81
C LEU A 66 32.72 10.15 -34.03
N ASN A 67 33.71 9.69 -33.26
CA ASN A 67 35.11 10.11 -33.37
C ASN A 67 35.80 9.47 -34.59
N ASP A 68 35.58 8.18 -34.81
CA ASP A 68 36.16 7.43 -35.94
C ASP A 68 35.62 7.94 -37.29
N ALA A 69 34.36 8.40 -37.31
CA ALA A 69 33.69 8.81 -38.53
C ALA A 69 34.06 10.20 -39.07
N GLY A 70 35.10 10.85 -38.56
CA GLY A 70 35.79 12.03 -39.15
C GLY A 70 34.92 13.09 -39.85
N ALA A 71 34.77 14.27 -39.23
CA ALA A 71 34.14 15.48 -39.78
C ALA A 71 32.59 15.54 -39.84
N ARG A 72 31.90 14.76 -39.00
CA ARG A 72 30.44 14.94 -38.77
C ARG A 72 30.15 15.79 -37.53
N SER A 73 29.02 16.51 -37.55
CA SER A 73 28.54 17.30 -36.41
C SER A 73 28.40 16.42 -35.17
N LYS A 74 28.99 16.86 -34.05
CA LYS A 74 28.98 16.14 -32.77
C LYS A 74 28.00 16.74 -31.74
N VAL A 75 27.11 17.62 -32.18
CA VAL A 75 26.14 18.27 -31.29
C VAL A 75 25.15 17.22 -30.76
N PHE A 76 24.93 17.21 -29.45
CA PHE A 76 23.87 16.41 -28.83
C PHE A 76 22.55 17.17 -28.88
N VAL A 77 21.51 16.58 -29.46
CA VAL A 77 20.18 17.18 -29.48
C VAL A 77 19.41 16.74 -28.23
N GLY A 78 19.26 17.65 -27.27
CA GLY A 78 18.64 17.39 -25.96
C GLY A 78 17.12 17.23 -25.95
N LEU A 79 16.53 16.49 -26.90
CA LEU A 79 15.07 16.28 -26.96
C LEU A 79 14.52 15.60 -25.71
N THR A 80 15.27 14.62 -25.17
CA THR A 80 14.88 13.82 -24.00
C THR A 80 14.61 14.71 -22.79
N ARG A 81 15.54 15.63 -22.46
CA ARG A 81 15.38 16.56 -21.34
C ARG A 81 14.09 17.39 -21.45
N THR A 82 13.83 17.94 -22.64
CA THR A 82 12.63 18.76 -22.89
C THR A 82 11.36 17.94 -22.72
N LYS A 83 11.31 16.71 -23.25
CA LYS A 83 10.14 15.84 -23.13
C LYS A 83 9.90 15.35 -21.71
N VAL A 84 10.96 14.96 -21.00
CA VAL A 84 10.90 14.54 -19.60
C VAL A 84 10.39 15.67 -18.72
N MET A 85 10.91 16.89 -18.89
CA MET A 85 10.46 18.05 -18.12
C MET A 85 9.00 18.42 -18.40
N ALA A 86 8.58 18.37 -19.67
CA ALA A 86 7.18 18.60 -20.02
C ALA A 86 6.23 17.57 -19.39
N ALA A 87 6.61 16.28 -19.41
CA ALA A 87 5.83 15.21 -18.77
C ALA A 87 5.81 15.36 -17.25
N TYR A 88 6.96 15.66 -16.63
CA TYR A 88 7.07 15.91 -15.19
C TYR A 88 6.16 17.04 -14.74
N SER A 89 6.21 18.20 -15.42
CA SER A 89 5.31 19.32 -15.12
C SER A 89 3.84 18.91 -15.22
N ARG A 90 3.45 18.15 -16.26
CA ARG A 90 2.07 17.71 -16.42
C ARG A 90 1.60 16.77 -15.31
N ILE A 91 2.46 15.86 -14.86
CA ILE A 91 2.13 14.95 -13.75
C ILE A 91 1.95 15.75 -12.46
N ILE A 92 2.87 16.68 -12.16
CA ILE A 92 2.79 17.51 -10.97
C ILE A 92 1.56 18.41 -11.00
N ASP A 93 1.29 19.06 -12.13
CA ASP A 93 0.12 19.93 -12.30
C ASP A 93 -1.20 19.17 -12.12
N LEU A 94 -1.27 17.89 -12.52
CA LEU A 94 -2.49 17.08 -12.38
C LEU A 94 -2.67 16.53 -10.96
N LEU A 95 -1.59 16.01 -10.38
CA LEU A 95 -1.64 15.32 -9.09
C LEU A 95 -1.60 16.27 -7.88
N PHE A 96 -1.00 17.46 -8.03
CA PHE A 96 -0.72 18.36 -6.91
C PHE A 96 -1.25 19.78 -7.17
N GLN A 97 -2.51 19.88 -7.56
CA GLN A 97 -3.19 21.16 -7.77
C GLN A 97 -3.32 21.96 -6.47
N HIS A 98 -3.15 23.28 -6.54
CA HIS A 98 -3.30 24.14 -5.38
C HIS A 98 -4.77 24.17 -4.90
N GLY A 99 -5.00 23.84 -3.62
CA GLY A 99 -6.27 24.10 -2.93
C GLY A 99 -7.11 22.86 -2.62
N ASP A 100 -6.83 21.71 -3.23
CA ASP A 100 -7.60 20.48 -3.03
C ASP A 100 -6.79 19.38 -2.30
N GLN A 101 -7.50 18.53 -1.56
CA GLN A 101 -6.92 17.30 -1.01
C GLN A 101 -6.82 16.24 -2.14
N PHE A 102 -5.64 15.67 -2.34
CA PHE A 102 -5.37 14.70 -3.42
C PHE A 102 -5.84 13.27 -3.10
N PHE A 103 -6.34 13.06 -1.89
CA PHE A 103 -6.92 11.80 -1.45
C PHE A 103 -8.17 12.12 -0.65
N ASN A 104 -9.19 11.26 -0.79
CA ASN A 104 -10.36 11.28 0.07
C ASN A 104 -10.44 9.93 0.79
N VAL A 105 -10.90 9.97 2.03
CA VAL A 105 -11.19 8.76 2.80
C VAL A 105 -12.66 8.82 3.13
N GLU A 106 -13.43 7.94 2.50
CA GLU A 106 -14.84 7.75 2.81
C GLU A 106 -14.97 6.49 3.67
N ALA A 107 -15.92 6.50 4.60
CA ALA A 107 -16.24 5.29 5.35
C ALA A 107 -16.66 4.21 4.36
N THR A 108 -16.19 2.98 4.56
CA THR A 108 -16.71 1.84 3.81
C THR A 108 -18.21 1.80 3.99
N PRO A 109 -19.01 1.68 2.90
CA PRO A 109 -20.44 1.56 3.04
C PRO A 109 -20.74 0.38 3.96
N VAL A 110 -21.66 0.58 4.91
CA VAL A 110 -22.15 -0.51 5.75
C VAL A 110 -22.69 -1.58 4.80
N PRO A 111 -22.29 -2.87 4.95
CA PRO A 111 -22.83 -3.92 4.11
C PRO A 111 -24.36 -3.89 4.22
N ASP A 112 -25.05 -3.71 3.09
CA ASP A 112 -26.49 -3.98 3.06
C ASP A 112 -26.68 -5.43 3.50
N LEU A 113 -27.49 -5.63 4.54
CA LEU A 113 -27.80 -6.97 5.03
C LEU A 113 -28.32 -7.81 3.85
N ASP A 114 -27.79 -9.02 3.71
CA ASP A 114 -28.25 -9.98 2.69
C ASP A 114 -29.80 -10.00 2.69
N PRO A 115 -30.46 -9.81 1.53
CA PRO A 115 -31.92 -9.82 1.46
C PRO A 115 -32.56 -11.04 2.13
N MET A 116 -31.86 -12.19 2.15
CA MET A 116 -32.32 -13.38 2.87
C MET A 116 -32.29 -13.21 4.40
N ALA A 117 -31.22 -12.60 4.94
CA ALA A 117 -31.11 -12.31 6.37
C ALA A 117 -32.20 -11.35 6.83
N VAL A 118 -32.51 -10.31 6.04
CA VAL A 118 -33.60 -9.36 6.33
C VAL A 118 -34.96 -10.07 6.37
N ILE A 119 -35.22 -11.01 5.44
CA ILE A 119 -36.47 -11.79 5.43
C ILE A 119 -36.57 -12.70 6.65
N GLN A 120 -35.47 -13.38 7.02
CA GLN A 120 -35.43 -14.25 8.19
C GLN A 120 -35.64 -13.47 9.50
N MET A 121 -35.03 -12.29 9.63
CA MET A 121 -35.26 -11.41 10.77
C MET A 121 -36.70 -10.95 10.86
N LYS A 122 -37.33 -10.57 9.73
CA LYS A 122 -38.76 -10.21 9.70
C LYS A 122 -39.66 -11.36 10.13
N GLN A 123 -39.35 -12.58 9.72
CA GLN A 123 -40.08 -13.77 10.13
C GLN A 123 -39.92 -14.06 11.63
N LEU A 124 -38.69 -13.99 12.15
CA LEU A 124 -38.39 -14.15 13.58
C LEU A 124 -39.08 -13.08 14.44
N ALA A 125 -39.02 -11.81 14.04
CA ALA A 125 -39.69 -10.71 14.72
C ALA A 125 -41.21 -10.90 14.74
N THR A 126 -41.80 -11.28 13.60
CA THR A 126 -43.24 -11.56 13.51
C THR A 126 -43.66 -12.70 14.41
N GLN A 127 -42.88 -13.79 14.44
CA GLN A 127 -43.19 -14.96 15.26
C GLN A 127 -43.12 -14.65 16.77
N GLN A 128 -42.07 -13.95 17.21
CA GLN A 128 -41.91 -13.56 18.62
C GLN A 128 -43.04 -12.64 19.10
N ILE A 129 -43.48 -11.69 18.28
CA ILE A 129 -44.56 -10.78 18.63
C ILE A 129 -45.92 -11.50 18.67
N VAL A 130 -46.18 -12.41 17.73
CA VAL A 130 -47.41 -13.23 17.73
C VAL A 130 -47.47 -14.14 18.96
N ASP A 131 -46.34 -14.77 19.32
CA ASP A 131 -46.23 -15.63 20.50
C ASP A 131 -46.39 -14.84 21.82
N ALA A 132 -45.86 -13.62 21.88
CA ALA A 132 -45.92 -12.77 23.06
C ALA A 132 -47.27 -12.06 23.26
N SER A 133 -47.96 -11.68 22.18
CA SER A 133 -49.16 -10.82 22.27
C SER A 133 -50.49 -11.55 22.06
N GLN A 134 -50.51 -12.78 21.51
CA GLN A 134 -51.72 -13.54 21.18
C GLN A 134 -52.80 -12.76 20.39
N MET A 135 -52.44 -11.62 19.78
CA MET A 135 -53.34 -10.70 19.07
C MET A 135 -53.00 -10.64 17.58
N ASP A 136 -53.96 -10.16 16.79
CA ASP A 136 -53.91 -10.14 15.32
C ASP A 136 -52.65 -9.43 14.78
N PRO A 137 -51.90 -10.03 13.82
CA PRO A 137 -50.62 -9.51 13.33
C PRO A 137 -50.65 -8.08 12.78
N ASN A 138 -51.82 -7.61 12.31
CA ASN A 138 -51.99 -6.28 11.74
C ASN A 138 -52.04 -5.15 12.78
N MET A 139 -52.37 -5.43 14.04
CA MET A 139 -52.37 -4.43 15.12
C MET A 139 -50.97 -4.16 15.68
N ASN A 140 -50.01 -5.02 15.35
CA ASN A 140 -48.68 -5.03 15.97
C ASN A 140 -47.57 -4.60 15.00
N GLN A 141 -47.91 -3.93 13.89
CA GLN A 141 -46.91 -3.51 12.90
C GLN A 141 -45.83 -2.61 13.51
N ASP A 142 -46.21 -1.71 14.41
CA ASP A 142 -45.27 -0.83 15.11
C ASP A 142 -44.31 -1.63 16.00
N LEU A 143 -44.81 -2.65 16.72
CA LEU A 143 -44.00 -3.53 17.56
C LEU A 143 -43.06 -4.44 16.74
N ILE A 144 -43.50 -4.91 15.56
CA ILE A 144 -42.67 -5.71 14.65
C ILE A 144 -41.54 -4.85 14.08
N MET A 145 -41.82 -3.58 13.76
CA MET A 145 -40.82 -2.64 13.27
C MET A 145 -39.79 -2.27 14.37
N GLU A 146 -40.24 -2.06 15.60
CA GLU A 146 -39.36 -1.83 16.76
C GLU A 146 -38.47 -3.05 17.01
N ARG A 147 -39.03 -4.26 16.99
CA ARG A 147 -38.26 -5.50 17.17
C ARG A 147 -37.24 -5.75 16.05
N MET A 148 -37.59 -5.37 14.81
CA MET A 148 -36.66 -5.43 13.68
C MET A 148 -35.49 -4.47 13.88
N ALA A 149 -35.73 -3.26 14.38
CA ALA A 149 -34.68 -2.27 14.64
C ALA A 149 -33.70 -2.75 15.74
N GLU A 150 -34.20 -3.38 16.80
CA GLU A 150 -33.35 -3.99 17.85
C GLU A 150 -32.44 -5.09 17.28
N LEU A 151 -32.99 -5.98 16.44
CA LEU A 151 -32.21 -7.07 15.82
C LEU A 151 -31.13 -6.54 14.86
N GLU A 152 -31.40 -5.42 14.18
CA GLU A 152 -30.41 -4.73 13.36
C GLU A 152 -29.30 -4.08 14.19
N GLU A 153 -29.62 -3.54 15.37
CA GLU A 153 -28.65 -2.97 16.30
C GLU A 153 -27.75 -4.07 16.91
N ASP A 154 -28.35 -5.18 17.36
CA ASP A 154 -27.64 -6.37 17.87
C ASP A 154 -26.67 -6.98 16.83
N LEU A 155 -27.00 -6.89 15.54
CA LEU A 155 -26.13 -7.34 14.46
C LEU A 155 -24.99 -6.36 14.20
N LYS A 156 -25.23 -5.06 14.31
CA LYS A 156 -24.19 -4.03 14.18
C LYS A 156 -23.19 -4.08 15.33
N ASP A 157 -23.61 -4.42 16.54
CA ASP A 157 -22.72 -4.53 17.70
C ASP A 157 -21.85 -5.80 17.68
N LYS A 158 -22.22 -6.81 16.89
CA LYS A 158 -21.49 -8.07 16.76
C LYS A 158 -20.36 -8.06 15.72
N TYR A 159 -20.29 -7.04 14.86
CA TYR A 159 -19.31 -6.93 13.78
C TYR A 159 -18.58 -5.59 13.83
#